data_AF-A0A451ARA9-F1
#
_entry.id   AF-A0A451ARA9-F1
#
_cell.length_a   1.000
_cell.length_b   1.000
_cell.length_c   1.000
_cell.angle_alpha   90.00
_cell.angle_beta   90.00
_cell.angle_gamma   90.00
#
_symmetry.space_group_name_H-M   'P 1'
#
loop_
_entity.id
_entity.type
_entity.pdbx_description
1 polymer ?
#
loop_
_entity_poly.entity_id
_entity_poly.type
_entity_poly.pdbx_seq_one_letter_code
_entity_poly.pdbx_strand_id
1 'polypeptide(L)'
;PMMSQFAQEIKKKALLEGIQQGRQEGHLEGLLEGEAKGETKGEAKLLMRQLSRRFQPLPNEVTDRIQKADPNTIEIWADRILDAKSLDEVFWE
;
A
#
# COMPACT_ATOMS: atom_id res chain seq x y z
N PRO A 1 6.54 51.35 -3.72
CA PRO A 1 6.44 51.05 -2.27
C PRO A 1 7.30 49.83 -1.89
N MET A 2 8.37 50.06 -1.12
CA MET A 2 9.22 48.98 -0.58
C MET A 2 8.54 48.40 0.67
N MET A 3 8.37 47.09 0.74
CA MET A 3 7.83 46.43 1.94
C MET A 3 8.73 46.70 3.14
N SER A 4 8.13 46.97 4.31
CA SER A 4 8.89 47.16 5.55
C SER A 4 9.69 45.90 5.88
N GLN A 5 10.82 46.07 6.56
CA GLN A 5 11.62 44.94 7.05
C GLN A 5 10.78 43.95 7.87
N PHE A 6 9.84 44.47 8.65
CA PHE A 6 8.87 43.65 9.39
C PHE A 6 8.02 42.76 8.47
N ALA A 7 7.48 43.31 7.37
CA ALA A 7 6.70 42.53 6.41
C ALA A 7 7.56 41.47 5.69
N GLN A 8 8.84 41.75 5.45
CA GLN A 8 9.77 40.78 4.86
C GLN A 8 10.06 39.61 5.81
N GLU A 9 10.29 39.90 7.10
CA GLU A 9 10.50 38.86 8.13
C GLU A 9 9.28 37.97 8.33
N ILE A 10 8.08 38.55 8.39
CA ILE A 10 6.84 37.77 8.49
C ILE A 10 6.68 36.85 7.26
N LYS A 11 6.91 37.37 6.05
CA LYS A 11 6.81 36.56 4.82
C LYS A 11 7.83 35.42 4.83
N LYS A 12 9.07 35.69 5.25
CA LYS A 12 10.12 34.67 5.33
C LYS A 12 9.79 33.61 6.36
N LYS A 13 9.33 34.01 7.55
CA LYS A 13 8.92 33.08 8.61
C LYS A 13 7.76 32.19 8.16
N ALA A 14 6.71 32.80 7.60
CA ALA A 14 5.55 32.05 7.09
C ALA A 14 5.93 31.07 5.97
N LEU A 15 6.85 31.45 5.07
CA LEU A 15 7.36 30.54 4.04
C LEU A 15 8.13 29.36 4.63
N LEU A 16 9.00 29.61 5.62
CA LEU A 16 9.77 28.56 6.27
C LEU A 16 8.87 27.60 7.05
N GLU A 17 7.89 28.14 7.79
CA GLU A 17 6.88 27.35 8.51
C GLU A 17 6.06 26.50 7.52
N GLY A 18 5.61 27.08 6.41
CA GLY A 18 4.86 26.35 5.38
C GLY A 18 5.68 25.22 4.72
N ILE A 19 6.96 25.47 4.41
CA ILE A 19 7.86 24.42 3.88
C ILE A 19 8.08 23.32 4.92
N GLN A 20 8.29 23.69 6.19
CA GLN A 20 8.50 22.72 7.26
C GLN A 20 7.26 21.86 7.49
N GLN A 21 6.08 22.48 7.55
CA GLN A 21 4.81 21.79 7.70
C GLN A 21 4.54 20.85 6.51
N GLY A 22 4.66 21.35 5.28
CA GLY A 22 4.44 20.52 4.09
C GLY A 22 5.42 19.34 3.99
N ARG A 23 6.66 19.51 4.47
CA ARG A 23 7.63 18.39 4.54
C ARG A 23 7.24 17.35 5.59
N GLN A 24 6.72 17.79 6.74
CA GLN A 24 6.26 16.89 7.79
C GLN A 24 5.01 16.12 7.36
N GLU A 25 4.03 16.81 6.78
CA GLU A 25 2.80 16.21 6.24
C GLU A 25 3.13 15.19 5.14
N GLY A 26 3.89 15.59 4.12
CA GLY A 26 4.26 14.68 3.03
C GLY A 26 5.10 13.48 3.48
N HIS A 27 5.94 13.64 4.51
CA HIS A 27 6.67 12.52 5.09
C HIS A 27 5.73 11.54 5.81
N LEU A 28 4.78 12.05 6.59
CA LEU A 28 3.81 11.21 7.30
C LEU A 28 2.88 10.48 6.32
N GLU A 29 2.34 11.18 5.32
CA GLU A 29 1.51 10.58 4.27
C GLU A 29 2.29 9.50 3.51
N GLY A 30 3.52 9.77 3.10
CA GLY A 30 4.35 8.80 2.39
C GLY A 30 4.71 7.57 3.24
N LEU A 31 4.89 7.73 4.55
CA LEU A 31 5.12 6.62 5.47
C LEU A 31 3.87 5.73 5.57
N LEU A 32 2.70 6.31 5.81
CA LEU A 32 1.43 5.59 5.94
C LEU A 32 1.06 4.87 4.63
N GLU A 33 1.16 5.56 3.50
CA GLU A 33 0.90 4.96 2.20
C GLU A 33 1.90 3.85 1.86
N GLY A 34 3.18 4.06 2.22
CA GLY A 34 4.24 3.07 2.03
C GLY A 34 4.03 1.81 2.87
N GLU A 35 3.64 1.97 4.13
CA GLU A 35 3.33 0.88 5.05
C GLU A 35 2.14 0.05 4.56
N ALA A 36 1.01 0.69 4.26
CA ALA A 36 -0.19 0.00 3.77
C ALA A 36 0.05 -0.74 2.44
N LYS A 37 0.76 -0.10 1.49
CA LYS A 37 1.15 -0.75 0.22
C LYS A 37 2.13 -1.89 0.45
N GLY A 38 3.03 -1.74 1.41
CA GLY A 38 4.04 -2.75 1.77
C GLY A 38 3.41 -4.00 2.36
N GLU A 39 2.48 -3.82 3.29
CA GLU A 39 1.69 -4.88 3.93
C GLU A 39 0.91 -5.68 2.89
N THR A 40 0.06 -5.00 2.10
CA THR A 40 -0.75 -5.63 1.04
C THR A 40 0.12 -6.44 0.06
N LYS A 41 1.25 -5.87 -0.40
CA LYS A 41 2.18 -6.57 -1.31
C LYS A 41 2.85 -7.76 -0.64
N GLY A 42 3.15 -7.66 0.65
CA GLY A 42 3.71 -8.74 1.46
C GLY A 42 2.76 -9.93 1.55
N GLU A 43 1.49 -9.67 1.86
CA GLU A 43 0.43 -10.67 1.94
C GLU A 43 0.18 -11.34 0.59
N ALA A 44 0.02 -10.54 -0.48
CA ALA A 44 -0.13 -11.06 -1.85
C ALA A 44 1.02 -12.01 -2.22
N LYS A 45 2.26 -11.60 -1.96
CA LYS A 45 3.45 -12.42 -2.24
C LYS A 45 3.46 -13.71 -1.43
N LEU A 46 3.07 -13.65 -0.17
CA LEU A 46 2.97 -14.82 0.69
C LEU A 46 1.89 -15.79 0.17
N LEU A 47 0.69 -15.29 -0.11
CA LEU A 47 -0.41 -16.06 -0.68
C LEU A 47 0.00 -16.75 -1.98
N MET A 48 0.59 -16.02 -2.93
CA MET A 48 1.11 -16.58 -4.19
C MET A 48 2.10 -17.73 -3.94
N ARG A 49 3.01 -17.58 -2.98
CA ARG A 49 3.99 -18.61 -2.61
C ARG A 49 3.30 -19.85 -2.02
N GLN A 50 2.27 -19.69 -1.20
CA GLN A 50 1.51 -20.82 -0.65
C GLN A 50 0.70 -21.55 -1.74
N LEU A 51 -0.01 -20.79 -2.58
CA LEU A 51 -0.79 -21.33 -3.68
C LEU A 51 0.08 -22.09 -4.68
N SER A 52 1.24 -21.54 -5.05
CA SER A 52 2.20 -22.21 -5.95
C SER A 52 2.72 -23.54 -5.38
N ARG A 53 2.82 -23.65 -4.05
CA ARG A 53 3.23 -24.89 -3.38
C ARG A 53 2.13 -25.94 -3.36
N ARG A 54 0.88 -25.55 -3.16
CA ARG A 54 -0.26 -26.49 -3.11
C ARG A 54 -0.72 -26.92 -4.50
N PHE A 55 -0.80 -25.98 -5.44
CA PHE A 55 -1.47 -26.16 -6.72
C PHE A 55 -0.53 -26.17 -7.93
N GLN A 56 0.79 -26.24 -7.72
CA GLN A 56 1.81 -26.13 -8.77
C GLN A 56 1.83 -24.71 -9.39
N PRO A 57 2.69 -24.41 -10.39
CA PRO A 57 2.86 -23.04 -10.89
C PRO A 57 1.52 -22.38 -11.23
N LEU A 58 1.30 -21.19 -10.66
CA LEU A 58 0.07 -20.45 -10.86
C LEU A 58 0.02 -19.89 -12.29
N PRO A 59 -1.13 -19.98 -12.97
CA PRO A 59 -1.36 -19.23 -14.20
C PRO A 59 -1.10 -17.73 -13.99
N ASN A 60 -0.65 -17.04 -15.05
CA ASN A 60 -0.40 -15.59 -14.97
C ASN A 60 -1.64 -14.81 -14.54
N GLU A 61 -2.83 -15.23 -14.99
CA GLU A 61 -4.11 -14.62 -14.62
C GLU A 61 -4.37 -14.66 -13.10
N VAL A 62 -4.00 -15.74 -12.44
CA VAL A 62 -4.12 -15.88 -10.98
C VAL A 62 -3.16 -14.94 -10.27
N THR A 63 -1.93 -14.84 -10.79
CA THR A 63 -0.93 -13.89 -10.26
C THR A 63 -1.42 -12.45 -10.37
N ASP A 64 -1.96 -12.07 -11.53
CA ASP A 64 -2.49 -10.73 -11.78
C ASP A 64 -3.71 -10.42 -10.90
N ARG A 65 -4.59 -11.41 -10.70
CA ARG A 65 -5.75 -11.28 -9.80
C ARG A 65 -5.30 -11.01 -8.37
N ILE A 66 -4.31 -11.74 -7.87
CA ILE A 66 -3.80 -11.56 -6.50
C ILE A 66 -3.13 -10.20 -6.31
N GLN A 67 -2.35 -9.74 -7.28
CA GLN A 67 -1.67 -8.44 -7.19
C GLN A 67 -2.62 -7.23 -7.19
N LYS A 68 -3.84 -7.39 -7.73
CA LYS A 68 -4.86 -6.33 -7.82
C LYS A 68 -5.92 -6.41 -6.72
N ALA A 69 -5.93 -7.48 -5.94
CA ALA A 69 -6.88 -7.65 -4.85
C ALA A 69 -6.60 -6.68 -3.71
N ASP A 70 -7.66 -6.24 -3.04
CA ASP A 70 -7.54 -5.49 -1.79
C ASP A 70 -7.16 -6.44 -0.63
N PRO A 71 -6.63 -5.90 0.49
CA PRO A 71 -6.16 -6.70 1.61
C PRO A 71 -7.20 -7.70 2.15
N ASN A 72 -8.46 -7.29 2.32
CA ASN A 72 -9.49 -8.16 2.88
C ASN A 72 -9.75 -9.37 1.97
N THR A 73 -9.74 -9.14 0.66
CA THR A 73 -9.86 -10.22 -0.32
C THR A 73 -8.68 -11.20 -0.25
N ILE A 74 -7.46 -10.69 -0.06
CA ILE A 74 -6.26 -11.53 0.12
C ILE A 74 -6.36 -12.37 1.41
N GLU A 75 -6.81 -11.77 2.52
CA GLU A 75 -7.03 -12.46 3.79
C GLU A 75 -8.04 -13.61 3.64
N ILE A 76 -9.19 -13.34 2.98
CA ILE A 76 -10.21 -14.37 2.72
C ILE A 76 -9.63 -15.55 1.93
N TRP A 77 -8.83 -15.28 0.90
CA TRP A 77 -8.16 -16.33 0.13
C TRP A 77 -7.08 -17.06 0.95
N ALA A 78 -6.39 -16.35 1.84
CA ALA A 78 -5.41 -16.93 2.75
C ALA A 78 -6.05 -17.88 3.77
N ASP A 79 -7.26 -17.60 4.25
CA ASP A 79 -7.99 -18.53 5.11
C ASP A 79 -8.47 -19.75 4.33
N ARG A 80 -9.04 -19.54 3.13
CA ARG A 80 -9.57 -20.62 2.29
C ARG A 80 -8.49 -21.59 1.80
N ILE A 81 -7.25 -21.12 1.67
CA ILE A 81 -6.14 -21.98 1.26
C ILE A 81 -5.92 -23.15 2.22
N LEU A 82 -6.40 -23.08 3.47
CA LEU A 82 -6.20 -24.14 4.46
C LEU A 82 -6.98 -25.40 4.08
N ASP A 83 -8.20 -25.23 3.55
CA ASP A 83 -9.12 -26.34 3.32
C ASP A 83 -9.32 -26.67 1.83
N ALA A 84 -9.23 -25.65 0.96
CA ALA A 84 -9.52 -25.75 -0.47
C ALA A 84 -8.74 -26.86 -1.18
N LYS A 85 -9.38 -27.54 -2.12
CA LYS A 85 -8.81 -28.60 -2.96
C LYS A 85 -8.40 -28.13 -4.36
N SER A 86 -8.80 -26.93 -4.75
CA SER A 86 -8.45 -26.32 -6.05
C SER A 86 -8.30 -24.80 -5.92
N LEU A 87 -7.78 -24.17 -6.97
CA LEU A 87 -7.75 -22.70 -7.08
C LEU A 87 -9.16 -22.11 -7.13
N ASP A 88 -10.11 -22.78 -7.81
CA ASP A 88 -11.49 -22.32 -7.90
C ASP A 88 -12.16 -22.23 -6.52
N GLU A 89 -11.89 -23.19 -5.63
CA GLU A 89 -12.40 -23.16 -4.25
C GLU A 89 -11.78 -22.04 -3.41
N VAL A 90 -10.53 -21.66 -3.67
CA VAL A 90 -9.91 -20.50 -3.00
C VAL A 90 -10.59 -19.21 -3.44
N PHE A 91 -10.83 -19.07 -4.74
CA PHE A 91 -11.25 -17.83 -5.37
C PHE A 91 -12.75 -17.67 -5.60
N TRP A 92 -13.57 -18.58 -5.06
CA TRP A 92 -15.02 -18.53 -5.07
C TRP A 92 -15.54 -17.24 -4.41
N GLU A 93 -16.55 -16.59 -4.97
CA GLU A 93 -17.18 -15.37 -4.40
C GLU A 93 -18.66 -15.60 -4.17
#